data_AF-A0A6A0AKZ0-F1
#
_entry.id   AF-A0A6A0AKZ0-F1
#
_cell.length_a   1.000
_cell.length_b   1.000
_cell.length_c   1.000
_cell.angle_alpha   90.00
_cell.angle_beta   90.00
_cell.angle_gamma   90.00
#
_symmetry.space_group_name_H-M   'P 1'
#
loop_
_entity.id
_entity.type
_entity.pdbx_description
1 polymer ?
#
loop_
_entity_poly.entity_id
_entity_poly.type
_entity_poly.pdbx_seq_one_letter_code
_entity_poly.pdbx_strand_id
1 'polypeptide(L)'
;MDRYKLELVSAGRSYQRICKAITSGFFFHAARKDPQEGYKSIVENQPVFIHPSSAVFQQQPDWVIYHELIMTTKEYMREVMAIDP
;
A
#
# COMPACT_ATOMS: atom_id res chain seq x y z
N MET A 1 2.10 24.67 -4.63
CA MET A 1 0.79 24.54 -3.97
C MET A 1 -0.02 25.82 -4.15
N ASP A 2 0.57 26.99 -3.90
CA ASP A 2 -0.12 28.30 -3.98
C ASP A 2 -0.74 28.63 -5.35
N ARG A 3 -0.09 28.25 -6.46
CA ARG A 3 -0.63 28.41 -7.81
C ARG A 3 -2.00 27.72 -7.98
N TYR A 4 -2.21 26.60 -7.30
CA TYR A 4 -3.44 25.81 -7.36
C TYR A 4 -4.33 26.02 -6.12
N LYS A 5 -4.00 26.99 -5.26
CA LYS A 5 -4.71 27.30 -4.02
C LYS A 5 -4.87 26.08 -3.09
N LEU A 6 -3.87 25.21 -3.08
CA LEU A 6 -3.79 24.11 -2.13
C LEU A 6 -3.05 24.59 -0.89
N GLU A 7 -3.67 24.46 0.28
CA GLU A 7 -3.04 24.85 1.55
C GLU A 7 -1.93 23.87 1.92
N LEU A 8 -0.78 24.40 2.35
CA LEU A 8 0.33 23.60 2.86
C LEU A 8 0.08 23.29 4.34
N VAL A 9 -0.47 22.11 4.62
CA VAL A 9 -0.77 21.63 5.97
C VAL A 9 0.09 20.41 6.34
N SER A 10 0.61 20.38 7.57
CA SER A 10 1.33 19.22 8.09
C SER A 10 0.36 18.25 8.79
N ALA A 11 0.61 16.95 8.65
CA ALA A 11 -0.08 15.92 9.42
C ALA A 11 0.37 15.88 10.90
N GLY A 12 1.41 16.63 11.28
CA GLY A 12 2.00 16.60 12.61
C GLY A 12 2.53 15.21 12.93
N ARG A 13 2.12 14.66 14.08
CA ARG A 13 2.45 13.28 14.50
C ARG A 13 1.39 12.24 14.11
N SER A 14 0.38 12.64 13.33
CA SER A 14 -0.73 11.75 12.97
C SER A 14 -0.37 10.87 11.78
N TYR A 15 0.09 9.64 12.08
CA TYR A 15 0.33 8.61 11.07
C TYR A 15 -0.94 8.30 10.25
N GLN A 16 -2.09 8.22 10.92
CA GLN A 16 -3.37 7.94 10.26
C GLN A 16 -3.74 8.97 9.18
N ARG A 17 -3.43 10.26 9.35
CA ARG A 17 -3.68 11.27 8.32
C ARG A 17 -2.83 11.03 7.07
N ILE A 18 -1.59 10.59 7.24
CA ILE A 18 -0.68 10.25 6.15
C ILE A 18 -1.19 9.00 5.41
N CYS A 19 -1.56 7.94 6.15
CA CYS A 19 -2.13 6.72 5.55
C CYS A 19 -3.39 7.02 4.75
N LYS A 20 -4.32 7.82 5.29
CA LYS A 20 -5.55 8.21 4.58
C LYS A 20 -5.24 9.02 3.32
N ALA A 21 -4.30 9.96 3.39
CA ALA A 21 -3.90 10.75 2.23
C ALA A 21 -3.31 9.87 1.12
N ILE A 22 -2.40 8.95 1.45
CA ILE A 22 -1.81 8.01 0.49
C ILE A 22 -2.89 7.09 -0.08
N THR A 23 -3.73 6.51 0.78
CA THR A 23 -4.84 5.64 0.39
C THR A 23 -5.80 6.32 -0.56
N SER A 24 -6.08 7.61 -0.36
CA SER A 24 -6.98 8.36 -1.25
C SER A 24 -6.49 8.43 -2.71
N GLY A 25 -5.18 8.39 -2.95
CA GLY A 25 -4.61 8.40 -4.30
C GLY A 25 -4.25 7.00 -4.83
N PHE A 26 -3.88 6.08 -3.93
CA PHE A 26 -3.38 4.75 -4.27
C PHE A 26 -4.38 3.61 -4.00
N PHE A 27 -5.68 3.90 -3.81
CA PHE A 27 -6.67 2.87 -3.49
C PHE A 27 -6.77 1.74 -4.54
N PHE A 28 -6.44 2.01 -5.81
CA PHE A 28 -6.34 0.98 -6.85
C PHE A 28 -5.15 0.03 -6.64
N HIS A 29 -4.12 0.46 -5.92
CA HIS A 29 -2.95 -0.34 -5.56
C HIS A 29 -3.08 -0.90 -4.14
N ALA A 30 -4.28 -1.38 -3.80
CA ALA A 30 -4.54 -2.07 -2.54
C ALA A 30 -4.44 -3.59 -2.75
N ALA A 31 -3.98 -4.30 -1.72
CA ALA A 31 -4.03 -5.75 -1.65
C ALA A 31 -4.47 -6.21 -0.27
N ARG A 32 -5.21 -7.32 -0.24
CA ARG A 32 -5.65 -7.98 0.99
C ARG A 32 -4.97 -9.32 1.15
N LYS A 33 -4.62 -9.65 2.38
CA LYS A 33 -4.09 -10.97 2.73
C LYS A 33 -5.10 -12.05 2.35
N ASP A 34 -4.61 -13.06 1.65
CA ASP A 34 -5.35 -14.25 1.25
C ASP A 34 -4.87 -15.45 2.08
N PRO A 35 -5.76 -16.29 2.63
CA PRO A 35 -5.38 -17.43 3.47
C PRO A 35 -4.53 -18.49 2.77
N GLN A 36 -4.55 -18.56 1.43
CA GLN A 36 -3.89 -19.60 0.64
C GLN A 36 -2.73 -19.05 -0.19
N GLU A 37 -2.91 -17.89 -0.81
CA GLU A 37 -2.02 -17.38 -1.87
C GLU A 37 -1.15 -16.18 -1.46
N GLY A 38 -1.15 -15.80 -0.17
CA GLY A 38 -0.37 -14.67 0.34
C GLY A 38 -1.19 -13.38 0.34
N TYR A 39 -1.20 -12.64 -0.76
CA TYR A 39 -2.06 -11.45 -0.93
C TYR A 39 -2.75 -11.48 -2.29
N LYS A 40 -3.92 -10.83 -2.38
CA LYS A 40 -4.64 -10.57 -3.62
C LYS A 40 -4.81 -9.09 -3.84
N SER A 41 -4.46 -8.61 -5.03
CA SER A 41 -4.75 -7.23 -5.41
C SER A 41 -6.26 -7.00 -5.49
N ILE A 42 -6.73 -5.82 -5.11
CA ILE A 42 -8.17 -5.53 -5.06
C ILE A 42 -8.76 -5.33 -6.47
N VAL A 43 -7.96 -4.81 -7.41
CA VAL A 43 -8.43 -4.49 -8.76
C VAL A 43 -8.43 -5.72 -9.66
N GLU A 44 -7.29 -6.41 -9.76
CA GLU A 44 -7.11 -7.54 -10.70
C GLU A 44 -7.40 -8.90 -10.05
N ASN A 45 -7.56 -8.95 -8.72
CA ASN A 45 -7.74 -10.19 -7.96
C ASN A 45 -6.64 -11.23 -8.20
N GLN A 46 -5.43 -10.77 -8.54
CA GLN A 46 -4.28 -11.62 -8.85
C GLN A 46 -3.38 -11.80 -7.63
N PRO A 47 -2.69 -12.95 -7.51
CA PRO A 47 -1.81 -13.23 -6.39
C PRO A 47 -0.56 -12.37 -6.45
N VAL A 48 -0.31 -11.62 -5.37
CA VAL A 48 0.84 -10.73 -5.21
C VAL A 48 1.51 -10.98 -3.85
N PHE A 49 2.79 -10.64 -3.72
CA PHE A 49 3.57 -10.93 -2.52
C PHE A 49 4.30 -9.68 -2.04
N ILE A 50 4.46 -9.51 -0.72
CA ILE A 50 5.33 -8.44 -0.21
C ILE A 50 6.78 -8.76 -0.57
N HIS A 51 7.50 -7.81 -1.17
CA HIS A 51 8.92 -8.01 -1.49
C HIS A 51 9.75 -8.26 -0.21
N PRO A 52 10.72 -9.21 -0.20
CA PRO A 52 11.50 -9.54 1.00
C PRO A 52 12.30 -8.38 1.62
N SER A 53 12.63 -7.36 0.83
CA SER A 53 13.33 -6.16 1.33
C SER A 53 12.41 -5.17 2.05
N SER A 54 11.09 -5.37 2.02
CA SER A 54 10.14 -4.47 2.64
C SER A 54 10.20 -4.55 4.17
N ALA A 55 10.11 -3.40 4.84
CA ALA A 55 10.06 -3.34 6.30
C ALA A 55 8.86 -4.09 6.90
N VAL A 56 7.77 -4.23 6.13
CA VAL A 56 6.54 -4.91 6.56
C VAL A 56 6.51 -6.41 6.21
N PHE A 57 7.57 -6.97 5.61
CA PHE A 57 7.62 -8.37 5.19
C PHE A 57 7.36 -9.36 6.33
N GLN A 58 7.85 -9.07 7.53
CA GLN A 58 7.65 -9.94 8.70
C GLN A 58 6.31 -9.71 9.42
N GLN A 59 5.75 -8.50 9.34
CA GLN A 59 4.50 -8.17 10.03
C GLN A 59 3.27 -8.81 9.36
N GLN A 60 3.31 -8.94 8.03
CA GLN A 60 2.22 -9.48 7.22
C GLN A 60 0.81 -8.96 7.62
N PRO A 61 0.58 -7.64 7.57
CA PRO A 61 -0.71 -7.03 7.90
C PRO A 61 -1.82 -7.50 6.95
N ASP A 62 -3.08 -7.44 7.39
CA ASP A 62 -4.22 -7.94 6.61
C ASP A 62 -4.51 -7.11 5.36
N TRP A 63 -4.25 -5.80 5.42
CA TRP A 63 -4.45 -4.87 4.31
C TRP A 63 -3.20 -4.05 4.07
N VAL A 64 -2.84 -3.91 2.80
CA VAL A 64 -1.70 -3.13 2.38
C VAL A 64 -2.03 -2.27 1.17
N ILE A 65 -1.30 -1.17 1.07
CA ILE A 65 -1.12 -0.43 -0.18
C ILE A 65 0.31 -0.59 -0.64
N TYR A 66 0.50 -0.66 -1.96
CA TYR A 66 1.80 -0.72 -2.61
C TYR A 66 1.96 0.40 -3.64
N HIS A 67 3.20 0.79 -3.91
CA HIS A 67 3.47 1.78 -4.95
C HIS A 67 3.48 1.15 -6.34
N GLU A 68 4.15 0.00 -6.47
CA GLU A 68 4.36 -0.70 -7.74
C GLU A 68 4.43 -2.21 -7.55
N LEU A 69 4.26 -2.93 -8.65
CA LEU A 69 4.50 -4.37 -8.78
C LEU A 69 5.75 -4.61 -9.62
N ILE A 70 6.61 -5.52 -9.17
CA ILE A 70 7.70 -6.05 -9.99
C ILE A 70 7.39 -7.50 -10.33
N MET A 71 7.36 -7.78 -11.63
CA MET A 71 7.34 -9.14 -12.13
C MET A 71 8.74 -9.75 -12.13
N THR A 72 8.91 -10.86 -11.42
CA THR A 72 10.12 -11.71 -11.47
C THR A 72 9.71 -13.18 -11.68
N THR A 73 9.97 -14.06 -10.72
CA THR A 73 9.34 -15.40 -10.62
C THR A 73 7.93 -15.32 -10.06
N LYS A 74 7.67 -14.32 -9.21
CA LYS A 74 6.36 -13.96 -8.67
C LYS A 74 6.20 -12.45 -8.79
N GLU A 75 4.97 -11.96 -8.74
CA GLU A 75 4.70 -10.53 -8.61
C GLU A 75 4.93 -10.06 -7.19
N TYR A 76 5.87 -9.12 -7.02
CA TYR A 76 6.20 -8.55 -5.72
C TYR A 76 5.79 -7.09 -5.62
N MET A 77 5.10 -6.75 -4.53
CA MET A 77 4.78 -5.39 -4.12
C MET A 77 6.00 -4.69 -3.51
N ARG A 78 6.32 -3.48 -4.00
CA ARG A 78 7.33 -2.57 -3.42
C ARG A 78 6.69 -1.33 -2.79
N GLU A 79 7.43 -0.73 -1.85
CA GLU A 79 7.01 0.43 -1.05
C GLU A 79 5.64 0.19 -0.41
N VAL A 80 5.61 -0.81 0.49
CA VAL A 80 4.37 -1.34 1.06
C VAL A 80 4.07 -0.67 2.38
N MET A 81 2.82 -0.24 2.55
CA MET A 81 2.31 0.36 3.79
C MET A 81 1.11 -0.45 4.30
N ALA A 82 1.11 -0.76 5.60
CA ALA A 82 -0.06 -1.32 6.27
C ALA A 82 -1.16 -0.25 6.36
N ILE A 83 -2.40 -0.64 6.07
CA ILE A 83 -3.55 0.25 6.19
C ILE A 83 -4.67 -0.42 6.97
N ASP A 84 -5.53 0.40 7.58
CA ASP A 84 -6.79 -0.06 8.16
C ASP A 84 -7.89 0.00 7.07
N PRO A 85 -8.87 -0.94 7.08
CA PRO A 85 -10.00 -0.92 6.15
C PRO A 85 -10.99 0.24 6.37
#